data_AF-A0A9D1CRI1-F1
#
_entry.id   AF-A0A9D1CRI1-F1
#
_cell.length_a   1.000
_cell.length_b   1.000
_cell.length_c   1.000
_cell.angle_alpha   90.00
_cell.angle_beta   90.00
_cell.angle_gamma   90.00
#
_symmetry.space_group_name_H-M   'P 1'
#
loop_
_entity.id
_entity.type
_entity.pdbx_description
1 polymer ?
#
loop_
_entity_poly.entity_id
_entity_poly.type
_entity_poly.pdbx_seq_one_letter_code
_entity_poly.pdbx_strand_id
1 'polypeptide(L)'
;MMLILAAVPVALCLLLARRRGGGLRRIAHSEIQALALPILAFLLEAAFQAASRYVRLPDGALALQVPIQYAALLLFAWRNRRFDPGAWAAGAGALCNFAVIALNGFCMPVSSTSQAAGMLAAGEIYGYALRDASTRLAWLGDVIPLAGGFASVGDLLLIAGAVRLLYAMMLPRREEDAHGTA
;
A
#
# COMPACT_ATOMS: atom_id res chain seq x y z
N MET A 1 -10.49 -3.89 -1.55
CA MET A 1 -10.26 -4.24 -0.13
C MET A 1 -9.38 -3.24 0.58
N MET A 2 -8.13 -3.05 0.14
CA MET A 2 -7.20 -2.09 0.76
C MET A 2 -7.78 -0.68 0.87
N LEU A 3 -8.55 -0.22 -0.11
CA LEU A 3 -9.25 1.08 -0.03
C LEU A 3 -10.25 1.16 1.13
N ILE A 4 -10.98 0.09 1.41
CA ILE A 4 -11.95 0.03 2.52
C ILE A 4 -11.20 0.01 3.85
N LEU A 5 -10.14 -0.81 3.93
CA LEU A 5 -9.29 -0.88 5.12
C LEU A 5 -8.60 0.45 5.43
N ALA A 6 -8.15 1.17 4.39
CA ALA A 6 -7.51 2.48 4.51
C ALA A 6 -8.51 3.63 4.76
N ALA A 7 -9.79 3.49 4.37
CA ALA A 7 -10.77 4.57 4.48
C ALA A 7 -10.96 5.07 5.91
N VAL A 8 -11.08 4.16 6.88
CA VAL A 8 -11.25 4.51 8.30
C VAL A 8 -10.05 5.28 8.86
N PRO A 9 -8.80 4.77 8.77
CA PRO A 9 -7.64 5.50 9.29
C PRO A 9 -7.37 6.80 8.51
N VAL A 10 -7.67 6.86 7.21
CA VAL A 10 -7.61 8.12 6.45
C VAL A 10 -8.64 9.12 6.97
N ALA A 11 -9.90 8.72 7.17
CA ALA A 11 -10.93 9.61 7.70
C ALA A 11 -10.56 10.14 9.10
N LEU A 12 -10.03 9.28 9.98
CA LEU A 12 -9.53 9.68 11.29
C LEU A 12 -8.34 10.65 11.16
N CYS A 13 -7.41 10.39 10.26
CA CYS A 13 -6.29 11.28 9.95
C CYS A 13 -6.76 12.67 9.51
N LEU A 14 -7.73 12.74 8.59
CA LEU A 14 -8.32 14.01 8.14
C LEU A 14 -8.94 14.79 9.31
N LEU A 15 -9.69 14.10 10.18
CA LEU A 15 -10.30 14.71 11.36
C LEU A 15 -9.24 15.24 12.34
N LEU A 16 -8.23 14.43 12.66
CA LEU A 16 -7.15 14.80 13.58
C LEU A 16 -6.27 15.93 13.03
N ALA A 17 -6.00 15.93 11.73
CA ALA A 17 -5.22 16.98 11.08
C ALA A 17 -5.98 18.30 11.13
N ARG A 18 -7.29 18.28 10.83
CA ARG A 18 -8.14 19.47 10.89
C ARG A 18 -8.25 20.04 12.30
N ARG A 19 -8.29 19.19 13.34
CA ARG A 19 -8.25 19.63 14.76
C ARG A 19 -6.94 20.31 15.15
N ARG A 20 -5.83 20.05 14.44
CA ARG A 20 -4.52 20.69 14.66
C ARG A 20 -4.25 21.85 13.69
N GLY A 21 -5.29 22.45 13.11
CA GLY A 21 -5.13 23.56 12.14
C GLY A 21 -4.57 23.12 10.77
N GLY A 22 -4.48 21.81 10.53
CA GLY A 22 -4.06 21.26 9.25
C GLY A 22 -5.15 21.29 8.18
N GLY A 23 -4.78 21.09 6.92
CA GLY A 23 -5.73 21.14 5.83
C GLY A 23 -5.21 20.55 4.52
N LEU A 24 -6.14 20.11 3.66
CA LEU A 24 -5.82 19.50 2.36
C LEU A 24 -5.07 20.45 1.43
N ARG A 25 -5.31 21.76 1.51
CA ARG A 25 -4.59 22.77 0.72
C ARG A 25 -3.08 22.75 0.98
N ARG A 26 -2.66 22.31 2.16
CA ARG A 26 -1.23 22.24 2.55
C ARG A 26 -0.49 21.09 1.88
N ILE A 27 -1.20 20.06 1.42
CA ILE A 27 -0.61 18.93 0.69
C ILE A 27 0.18 19.43 -0.53
N ALA A 28 -0.38 20.38 -1.27
CA ALA A 28 0.24 20.97 -2.46
C ALA A 28 1.54 21.75 -2.14
N HIS A 29 1.72 22.17 -0.89
CA HIS A 29 2.89 22.92 -0.41
C HIS A 29 3.82 22.08 0.47
N SER A 30 3.56 20.77 0.59
CA SER A 30 4.40 19.87 1.38
C SER A 30 5.71 19.57 0.64
N GLU A 31 6.78 19.31 1.39
CA GLU A 31 8.08 18.92 0.83
C GLU A 31 8.12 17.47 0.35
N ILE A 32 6.97 16.78 0.32
CA ILE A 32 6.95 15.38 -0.07
C ILE A 32 7.39 15.26 -1.53
N GLN A 33 8.32 14.33 -1.76
CA GLN A 33 8.91 14.11 -3.06
C GLN A 33 8.26 12.94 -3.75
N ALA A 34 8.15 13.03 -5.08
CA ALA A 34 7.77 11.90 -5.93
C ALA A 34 6.42 11.24 -5.56
N LEU A 35 5.43 12.04 -5.12
CA LEU A 35 4.08 11.56 -4.79
C LEU A 35 3.38 10.83 -5.95
N ALA A 36 3.80 11.09 -7.19
CA ALA A 36 3.34 10.35 -8.36
C ALA A 36 3.71 8.85 -8.32
N LEU A 37 4.81 8.45 -7.69
CA LEU A 37 5.25 7.05 -7.65
C LEU A 37 4.24 6.09 -7.01
N PRO A 38 3.74 6.31 -5.78
CA PRO A 38 2.73 5.43 -5.20
C PRO A 38 1.39 5.48 -5.95
N ILE A 39 1.04 6.62 -6.56
CA ILE A 39 -0.16 6.74 -7.40
C ILE A 39 -0.02 5.86 -8.64
N LEU A 40 1.11 5.95 -9.34
CA LEU A 40 1.40 5.15 -10.53
C LEU A 40 1.52 3.65 -10.18
N ALA A 41 2.11 3.31 -9.05
CA ALA A 41 2.16 1.92 -8.55
C ALA A 41 0.75 1.34 -8.35
N PHE A 42 -0.15 2.10 -7.71
CA PHE A 42 -1.54 1.71 -7.53
C PHE A 42 -2.31 1.61 -8.86
N LEU A 43 -2.13 2.58 -9.76
CA LEU A 43 -2.77 2.56 -11.07
C LEU A 43 -2.28 1.39 -11.92
N LEU A 44 -0.99 1.04 -11.85
CA LEU A 44 -0.43 -0.12 -12.52
C LEU A 44 -1.07 -1.41 -12.03
N GLU A 45 -1.16 -1.60 -10.71
CA GLU A 45 -1.84 -2.74 -10.11
C GLU A 45 -3.31 -2.83 -10.56
N ALA A 46 -4.04 -1.72 -10.45
CA ALA A 46 -5.44 -1.64 -10.85
C ALA A 46 -5.64 -1.94 -12.35
N ALA A 47 -4.74 -1.45 -13.21
CA ALA A 47 -4.80 -1.70 -14.64
C ALA A 47 -4.58 -3.17 -14.98
N PHE A 48 -3.58 -3.83 -14.37
CA PHE A 48 -3.35 -5.26 -14.59
C PHE A 48 -4.48 -6.13 -14.02
N GLN A 49 -4.97 -5.79 -12.83
CA GLN A 49 -6.11 -6.48 -12.22
C GLN A 49 -7.41 -6.30 -13.02
N ALA A 50 -7.61 -5.16 -13.67
CA ALA A 50 -8.73 -4.95 -14.57
C ALA A 50 -8.53 -5.72 -15.89
N ALA A 51 -7.35 -5.64 -16.49
CA ALA A 51 -7.02 -6.34 -17.73
C ALA A 51 -7.16 -7.86 -17.58
N SER A 52 -6.72 -8.43 -16.45
CA SER A 52 -6.80 -9.88 -16.19
C SER A 52 -8.22 -10.45 -16.20
N ARG A 53 -9.25 -9.59 -16.05
CA ARG A 53 -10.68 -10.00 -16.13
C ARG A 53 -11.17 -10.20 -17.56
N TYR A 54 -10.53 -9.54 -18.52
CA TYR A 54 -10.96 -9.52 -19.91
C TYR A 54 -10.01 -10.27 -20.84
N VAL A 55 -8.72 -10.32 -20.49
CA VAL A 55 -7.69 -10.98 -21.28
C VAL A 55 -6.80 -11.86 -20.41
N ARG A 56 -6.34 -12.97 -20.99
CA ARG A 56 -5.29 -13.78 -20.38
C ARG A 56 -3.96 -13.02 -20.52
N LEU A 57 -3.41 -12.60 -19.39
CA LEU A 57 -2.11 -11.95 -19.36
C LEU A 57 -1.00 -12.94 -19.72
N PRO A 58 0.07 -12.49 -20.38
CA PRO A 58 1.17 -13.36 -20.78
C PRO A 58 1.90 -13.93 -19.57
N ASP A 59 2.50 -15.11 -19.76
CA ASP A 59 3.34 -15.73 -18.76
C ASP A 59 4.51 -14.78 -18.41
N GLY A 60 4.71 -14.55 -17.10
CA GLY A 60 5.71 -13.60 -16.61
C GLY A 60 5.24 -12.15 -16.45
N ALA A 61 3.97 -11.83 -16.77
CA ALA A 61 3.40 -10.49 -16.53
C ALA A 61 3.61 -10.01 -15.07
N LEU A 62 3.36 -10.90 -14.09
CA LEU A 62 3.60 -10.64 -12.68
C LEU A 62 5.08 -10.38 -12.36
N ALA A 63 5.99 -11.16 -12.97
CA ALA A 63 7.43 -11.02 -12.78
C ALA A 63 7.99 -9.70 -13.33
N LEU A 64 7.26 -9.04 -14.24
CA LEU A 64 7.59 -7.69 -14.71
C LEU A 64 6.89 -6.60 -13.87
N GLN A 65 5.59 -6.74 -13.68
CA GLN A 65 4.75 -5.75 -13.00
C GLN A 65 5.13 -5.56 -11.54
N VAL A 66 5.26 -6.66 -10.78
CA VAL A 66 5.48 -6.60 -9.33
C VAL A 66 6.78 -5.86 -8.99
N PRO A 67 7.95 -6.17 -9.60
CA PRO A 67 9.16 -5.40 -9.33
C PRO A 67 9.02 -3.92 -9.65
N ILE A 68 8.38 -3.53 -10.75
CA ILE A 68 8.18 -2.12 -11.12
C ILE A 68 7.33 -1.41 -10.06
N GLN A 69 6.21 -2.02 -9.67
CA GLN A 69 5.30 -1.50 -8.66
C GLN A 69 6.02 -1.30 -7.32
N TYR A 70 6.69 -2.32 -6.81
CA TYR A 70 7.35 -2.26 -5.51
C TYR A 70 8.62 -1.40 -5.54
N ALA A 71 9.35 -1.33 -6.65
CA ALA A 71 10.45 -0.39 -6.81
C ALA A 71 9.97 1.06 -6.72
N ALA A 72 8.82 1.40 -7.32
CA ALA A 72 8.23 2.72 -7.20
C ALA A 72 7.86 3.06 -5.74
N LEU A 73 7.24 2.13 -5.01
CA LEU A 73 6.90 2.30 -3.59
C LEU A 73 8.15 2.47 -2.72
N LEU A 74 9.17 1.63 -2.92
CA LEU A 74 10.43 1.67 -2.16
C LEU A 74 11.22 2.94 -2.48
N LEU A 75 11.25 3.38 -3.74
CA LEU A 75 11.89 4.63 -4.15
C LEU A 75 11.18 5.84 -3.52
N PHE A 76 9.85 5.85 -3.51
CA PHE A 76 9.07 6.87 -2.81
C PHE A 76 9.40 6.92 -1.32
N ALA A 77 9.37 5.77 -0.64
CA ALA A 77 9.72 5.67 0.77
C ALA A 77 11.15 6.17 1.03
N TRP A 78 12.11 5.77 0.19
CA TRP A 78 13.50 6.20 0.31
C TRP A 78 13.67 7.71 0.13
N ARG A 79 13.03 8.31 -0.89
CA ARG A 79 13.07 9.76 -1.14
C ARG A 79 12.52 10.56 0.04
N ASN A 80 11.53 10.01 0.75
CA ASN A 80 10.84 10.67 1.85
C ASN A 80 11.30 10.21 3.25
N ARG A 81 12.36 9.39 3.36
CA ARG A 81 12.86 8.85 4.64
C ARG A 81 13.29 9.91 5.68
N ARG A 82 13.62 11.11 5.20
CA ARG A 82 13.96 12.28 6.04
C ARG A 82 12.79 13.23 6.26
N PHE A 83 11.75 13.13 5.43
CA PHE A 83 10.55 13.96 5.53
C PHE A 83 9.73 13.55 6.76
N ASP A 84 9.48 12.25 6.93
CA ASP A 84 8.69 11.75 8.06
C ASP A 84 9.00 10.27 8.39
N PRO A 85 8.96 9.85 9.67
CA PRO A 85 9.12 8.45 10.05
C PRO A 85 8.13 7.49 9.38
N GLY A 86 6.95 7.97 8.97
CA GLY A 86 5.98 7.19 8.20
C GLY A 86 6.55 6.59 6.91
N ALA A 87 7.57 7.22 6.31
CA ALA A 87 8.26 6.68 5.14
C ALA A 87 9.00 5.37 5.44
N TRP A 88 9.55 5.19 6.63
CA TRP A 88 10.19 3.94 7.03
C TRP A 88 9.16 2.83 7.22
N ALA A 89 8.02 3.12 7.84
CA ALA A 89 6.93 2.15 7.98
C ALA A 89 6.38 1.72 6.61
N ALA A 90 6.15 2.67 5.70
CA ALA A 90 5.70 2.38 4.35
C ALA A 90 6.72 1.54 3.56
N GLY A 91 8.00 1.90 3.64
CA GLY A 91 9.09 1.16 2.99
C GLY A 91 9.26 -0.26 3.54
N ALA A 92 9.18 -0.43 4.86
CA ALA A 92 9.25 -1.73 5.50
C ALA A 92 8.07 -2.63 5.10
N GLY A 93 6.84 -2.07 5.10
CA GLY A 93 5.65 -2.79 4.65
C GLY A 93 5.75 -3.24 3.19
N ALA A 94 6.19 -2.34 2.30
CA ALA A 94 6.43 -2.67 0.90
C ALA A 94 7.49 -3.76 0.73
N LEU A 95 8.59 -3.68 1.47
CA LEU A 95 9.66 -4.67 1.39
C LEU A 95 9.21 -6.05 1.89
N CYS A 96 8.44 -6.10 2.99
CA CYS A 96 7.84 -7.32 3.50
C CYS A 96 6.97 -7.99 2.44
N ASN A 97 6.01 -7.25 1.86
CA ASN A 97 5.13 -7.80 0.84
C ASN A 97 5.91 -8.23 -0.41
N PHE A 98 6.84 -7.41 -0.89
CA PHE A 98 7.66 -7.74 -2.05
C PHE A 98 8.45 -9.04 -1.84
N ALA A 99 9.06 -9.21 -0.66
CA ALA A 99 9.83 -10.41 -0.35
C ALA A 99 8.95 -11.67 -0.38
N VAL A 100 7.75 -11.60 0.20
CA VAL A 100 6.79 -12.71 0.15
C VAL A 100 6.39 -13.01 -1.29
N ILE A 101 5.97 -12.00 -2.04
CA ILE A 101 5.47 -12.16 -3.42
C ILE A 101 6.58 -12.73 -4.32
N ALA A 102 7.80 -12.15 -4.28
CA ALA A 102 8.92 -12.58 -5.11
C ALA A 102 9.36 -14.02 -4.81
N LEU A 103 9.30 -14.46 -3.56
CA LEU A 103 9.67 -15.81 -3.16
C LEU A 103 8.62 -16.88 -3.49
N ASN A 104 7.40 -16.48 -3.86
CA ASN A 104 6.27 -17.35 -4.15
C ASN A 104 5.76 -17.19 -5.59
N GLY A 105 6.69 -17.04 -6.55
CA GLY A 105 6.35 -17.00 -7.98
C GLY A 105 5.65 -15.71 -8.43
N PHE A 106 5.90 -14.60 -7.73
CA PHE A 106 5.24 -13.32 -7.93
C PHE A 106 3.75 -13.31 -7.62
N CYS A 107 3.29 -14.25 -6.79
CA CYS A 107 1.94 -14.29 -6.25
C CYS A 107 1.96 -14.07 -4.73
N MET A 108 0.98 -13.32 -4.23
CA MET A 108 0.73 -13.19 -2.81
C MET A 108 0.01 -14.44 -2.29
N PRO A 109 0.60 -15.19 -1.34
CA PRO A 109 -0.07 -16.34 -0.75
C PRO A 109 -1.18 -15.87 0.18
N VAL A 110 -2.40 -16.39 -0.03
CA VAL A 110 -3.57 -16.14 0.81
C VAL A 110 -3.93 -17.40 1.61
N SER A 111 -4.54 -17.20 2.78
CA SER A 111 -5.02 -18.31 3.62
C SER A 111 -5.89 -19.31 2.82
N SER A 112 -5.74 -20.61 3.10
CA SER A 112 -6.46 -21.70 2.43
C SER A 112 -7.91 -21.87 2.91
N THR A 113 -8.61 -20.75 3.11
CA THR A 113 -10.03 -20.75 3.49
C THR A 113 -10.93 -20.93 2.27
N SER A 114 -12.17 -21.39 2.49
CA SER A 114 -13.16 -21.58 1.42
C SER A 114 -13.47 -20.29 0.65
N GLN A 115 -13.42 -19.13 1.32
CA GLN A 115 -13.60 -17.83 0.69
C GLN A 115 -12.46 -17.50 -0.29
N ALA A 116 -11.20 -17.65 0.14
CA ALA A 116 -10.05 -17.41 -0.72
C ALA A 116 -10.05 -18.36 -1.93
N ALA A 117 -10.36 -19.65 -1.70
CA ALA A 117 -10.47 -20.63 -2.77
C ALA A 117 -11.55 -20.26 -3.79
N GLY A 118 -12.71 -19.77 -3.33
CA GLY A 118 -13.78 -19.29 -4.20
C GLY A 118 -13.36 -18.09 -5.06
N MET A 119 -12.68 -17.11 -4.47
CA MET A 119 -12.20 -15.92 -5.18
C MET A 119 -11.13 -16.25 -6.24
N LEU A 120 -10.21 -17.16 -5.92
CA LEU A 120 -9.21 -17.65 -6.89
C LEU A 120 -9.87 -18.44 -8.02
N ALA A 121 -10.81 -19.35 -7.69
CA ALA A 121 -11.50 -20.17 -8.70
C ALA A 121 -12.34 -19.32 -9.67
N ALA A 122 -12.91 -18.22 -9.19
CA ALA A 122 -13.64 -17.26 -10.00
C ALA A 122 -12.71 -16.34 -10.84
N GLY A 123 -11.39 -16.43 -10.69
CA GLY A 123 -10.42 -15.56 -11.37
C GLY A 123 -10.50 -14.10 -10.92
N GLU A 124 -11.12 -13.84 -9.76
CA GLU A 124 -11.42 -12.48 -9.30
C GLU A 124 -10.20 -11.74 -8.76
N ILE A 125 -9.15 -12.47 -8.39
CA ILE A 125 -7.95 -11.94 -7.75
C ILE A 125 -6.68 -12.34 -8.52
N TYR A 126 -6.14 -11.37 -9.23
CA TYR A 126 -4.90 -11.49 -9.99
C TYR A 126 -3.68 -11.26 -9.09
N GLY A 127 -2.63 -12.06 -9.26
CA GLY A 127 -1.44 -11.98 -8.41
C GLY A 127 -1.61 -12.66 -7.05
N TYR A 128 -2.59 -13.55 -6.89
CA TYR A 128 -2.84 -14.32 -5.67
C TYR A 128 -2.68 -15.82 -5.90
N ALA A 129 -2.18 -16.53 -4.89
CA ALA A 129 -2.08 -17.99 -4.87
C ALA A 129 -2.58 -18.54 -3.52
N LEU A 130 -3.21 -19.71 -3.51
CA LEU A 130 -3.51 -20.38 -2.24
C LEU A 130 -2.20 -20.82 -1.57
N ARG A 131 -2.09 -20.56 -0.27
CA ARG A 131 -0.99 -21.06 0.53
C ARG A 131 -1.00 -22.60 0.55
N ASP A 132 0.17 -23.18 0.40
CA ASP A 132 0.45 -24.61 0.49
C ASP A 132 1.72 -24.90 1.32
N ALA A 133 2.18 -26.16 1.32
CA ALA A 133 3.36 -26.61 2.04
C ALA A 133 4.68 -26.03 1.48
N SER A 134 4.70 -25.57 0.23
CA SER A 134 5.88 -24.98 -0.42
C SER A 134 6.01 -23.48 -0.20
N THR A 135 4.94 -22.84 0.30
CA THR A 135 4.85 -21.38 0.48
C THR A 135 5.92 -20.85 1.44
N ARG A 136 6.75 -19.92 0.95
CA ARG A 136 7.80 -19.25 1.70
C ARG A 136 7.27 -18.02 2.42
N LEU A 137 7.76 -17.75 3.62
CA LEU A 137 7.34 -16.61 4.45
C LEU A 137 5.82 -16.54 4.66
N ALA A 138 5.16 -17.69 4.76
CA ALA A 138 3.70 -17.76 4.70
C ALA A 138 2.95 -16.97 5.79
N TRP A 139 3.61 -16.65 6.92
CA TRP A 139 3.05 -15.83 8.00
C TRP A 139 3.07 -14.33 7.69
N LEU A 140 3.88 -13.86 6.73
CA LEU A 140 3.84 -12.50 6.19
C LEU A 140 2.87 -12.36 5.01
N GLY A 141 2.27 -13.46 4.55
CA GLY A 141 1.26 -13.44 3.50
C GLY A 141 -0.07 -12.83 3.96
N ASP A 142 -1.10 -13.01 3.13
CA ASP A 142 -2.45 -12.55 3.41
C ASP A 142 -3.16 -13.53 4.38
N VAL A 143 -2.76 -13.42 5.65
CA VAL A 143 -3.20 -14.30 6.74
C VAL A 143 -4.14 -13.63 7.73
N ILE A 144 -4.29 -12.30 7.68
CA ILE A 144 -5.15 -11.56 8.59
C ILE A 144 -6.55 -11.49 7.98
N PRO A 145 -7.55 -12.19 8.53
CA PRO A 145 -8.90 -12.15 8.01
C PRO A 145 -9.55 -10.79 8.27
N LEU A 146 -10.21 -10.26 7.26
CA LEU A 146 -10.97 -9.03 7.28
C LEU A 146 -12.36 -9.26 6.68
N ALA A 147 -13.30 -8.37 6.97
CA ALA A 147 -14.62 -8.42 6.34
C ALA A 147 -14.47 -8.29 4.81
N GLY A 148 -14.68 -9.40 4.10
CA GLY A 148 -14.59 -9.46 2.63
C GLY A 148 -13.27 -9.98 2.06
N GLY A 149 -12.28 -10.36 2.89
CA GLY A 149 -11.08 -11.10 2.47
C GLY A 149 -9.89 -10.96 3.44
N PHE A 150 -8.69 -10.67 2.95
CA PHE A 150 -7.45 -10.80 3.73
C PHE A 150 -6.54 -9.57 3.62
N ALA A 151 -5.62 -9.44 4.57
CA ALA A 151 -4.51 -8.51 4.54
C ALA A 151 -3.25 -9.15 5.12
N SER A 152 -2.10 -8.57 4.78
CA SER A 152 -0.81 -8.95 5.33
C SER A 152 -0.33 -8.02 6.45
N VAL A 153 0.74 -8.43 7.15
CA VAL A 153 1.46 -7.52 8.07
C VAL A 153 2.07 -6.35 7.29
N GLY A 154 2.56 -6.58 6.07
CA GLY A 154 3.11 -5.54 5.21
C GLY A 154 2.08 -4.49 4.81
N ASP A 155 0.83 -4.90 4.57
CA ASP A 155 -0.29 -4.00 4.27
C ASP A 155 -0.60 -3.08 5.44
N LEU A 156 -0.61 -3.60 6.67
CA LEU A 156 -0.84 -2.80 7.86
C LEU A 156 0.27 -1.74 8.04
N LEU A 157 1.52 -2.13 7.83
CA LEU A 157 2.66 -1.20 7.88
C LEU A 157 2.60 -0.15 6.77
N LEU A 158 2.25 -0.56 5.54
CA LEU A 158 2.05 0.32 4.40
C LEU A 158 0.96 1.36 4.67
N ILE A 159 -0.21 0.92 5.13
CA ILE A 159 -1.33 1.81 5.47
C ILE A 159 -0.93 2.75 6.59
N ALA A 160 -0.32 2.25 7.68
CA ALA A 160 0.12 3.07 8.80
C ALA A 160 1.13 4.14 8.35
N GLY A 161 2.12 3.75 7.54
CA GLY A 161 3.12 4.66 6.98
C GLY A 161 2.52 5.70 6.04
N ALA A 162 1.63 5.29 5.13
CA ALA A 162 0.93 6.17 4.20
C ALA A 162 0.04 7.19 4.93
N VAL A 163 -0.72 6.74 5.93
CA VAL A 163 -1.56 7.60 6.77
C VAL A 163 -0.71 8.60 7.55
N ARG A 164 0.43 8.16 8.10
CA ARG A 164 1.35 9.03 8.84
C ARG A 164 2.00 10.08 7.93
N LEU A 165 2.34 9.73 6.70
CA LEU A 165 2.84 10.66 5.68
C LEU A 165 1.77 11.68 5.27
N LEU A 166 0.55 11.20 4.97
CA LEU A 166 -0.58 12.07 4.66
C LEU A 166 -0.85 13.06 5.79
N TYR A 167 -0.81 12.58 7.04
CA TYR A 167 -0.94 13.41 8.22
C TYR A 167 0.13 14.51 8.27
N ALA A 168 1.41 14.15 8.06
CA ALA A 168 2.53 15.09 8.04
C ALA A 168 2.34 16.19 6.98
N MET A 169 1.90 15.81 5.78
CA MET A 169 1.66 16.73 4.67
C MET A 169 0.56 17.75 4.95
N MET A 170 -0.34 17.47 5.91
CA MET A 170 -1.46 18.34 6.23
C MET A 170 -1.19 19.29 7.39
N LEU A 171 -0.16 19.06 8.22
CA LEU A 171 0.09 19.86 9.41
C LEU A 171 0.70 21.23 9.10
N PRO A 172 0.48 22.24 9.96
CA PRO A 172 1.17 23.53 9.88
C PRO A 172 2.68 23.35 10.02
N ARG A 173 3.46 24.19 9.31
CA ARG A 173 4.90 24.28 9.49
C ARG A 173 5.20 25.12 10.73
N ARG A 174 6.13 24.68 11.58
CA ARG A 174 6.55 25.40 12.79
C ARG A 174 6.97 26.86 12.55
N GLU A 175 7.37 27.23 11.33
CA GLU A 175 7.79 28.59 10.97
C GLU A 175 6.63 29.54 10.61
N GLU A 176 5.49 29.01 10.13
CA GLU A 176 4.32 29.84 9.76
C GLU A 176 3.55 30.32 10.99
N ASP A 177 3.50 29.51 12.06
CA ASP A 177 2.85 29.89 13.32
C ASP A 177 3.61 31.01 14.07
N ALA A 178 4.88 31.25 13.73
CA ALA A 178 5.70 32.31 14.33
C ALA A 178 5.47 33.71 13.68
N HIS A 179 4.91 33.76 12.47
CA HIS A 179 4.65 35.01 11.73
C HIS A 179 3.16 35.37 11.61
N GLY A 180 2.26 34.51 12.11
CA GLY A 180 0.80 34.72 12.10
C GLY A 180 0.23 35.44 13.34
N THR A 181 1.07 35.81 14.30
CA THR A 181 0.74 36.69 15.42
C THR A 181 1.49 38.01 15.26
N ALA A 182 1.05 38.84 14.32
CA ALA A 182 1.43 40.24 14.22
C ALA A 182 0.21 41.05 13.75
#